data_AF-A0A836TP27-F1
#
_entry.id   AF-A0A836TP27-F1
#
_cell.length_a   1.000
_cell.length_b   1.000
_cell.length_c   1.000
_cell.angle_alpha   90.00
_cell.angle_beta   90.00
_cell.angle_gamma   90.00
#
_symmetry.space_group_name_H-M   'P 1'
#
loop_
_entity.id
_entity.type
_entity.pdbx_description
1 polymer ?
#
loop_
_entity_poly.entity_id
_entity_poly.type
_entity_poly.pdbx_seq_one_letter_code
_entity_poly.pdbx_strand_id
1 'polypeptide(L)'
;MVRAHRLNPDITGDVLSDPKVRLRIDDGRNFMTMSSKKFDMITADPIHPRITGVGYLYTSEYYNVLKERLRAGGIVTQWMPLYSVSKRSFDVALRTFFSVMPNASFWYVRGHGLLISTADEFRVDYANLADRFNHPAVRDDMGSIGIKRPEELLGHLLMDSEHIRKYLSESGDSLMNTDDNAYLEYHTPFEFLEKTESIVEALLPHAGWNIEKILVNAGPGVRDRVSAARSQRRARILPELSEPIH
;
A
#
# COMPACT_ATOMS: atom_id res chain seq x y z
N MET A 1 -16.87 -3.29 16.63
CA MET A 1 -16.63 -2.27 15.59
C MET A 1 -17.89 -1.55 15.12
N VAL A 2 -18.87 -2.21 14.48
CA VAL A 2 -20.08 -1.54 13.92
C VAL A 2 -20.86 -0.68 14.94
N ARG A 3 -21.05 -1.18 16.17
CA ARG A 3 -21.70 -0.39 17.23
C ARG A 3 -20.85 0.81 17.68
N ALA A 4 -19.52 0.67 17.69
CA ALA A 4 -18.61 1.75 18.08
C ALA A 4 -18.55 2.87 17.03
N HIS A 5 -18.72 2.54 15.74
CA HIS A 5 -18.86 3.55 14.67
C HIS A 5 -19.97 4.56 14.98
N ARG A 6 -21.14 4.07 15.39
CA ARG A 6 -22.30 4.92 15.73
C ARG A 6 -22.07 5.86 16.90
N LEU A 7 -21.03 5.60 17.70
CA LEU A 7 -20.67 6.43 18.85
C LEU A 7 -19.61 7.48 18.49
N ASN A 8 -19.01 7.44 17.30
CA ASN A 8 -17.91 8.32 16.88
C ASN A 8 -18.13 8.85 15.45
N PRO A 9 -19.24 9.56 15.18
CA PRO A 9 -19.53 10.08 13.84
C PRO A 9 -18.47 11.08 13.35
N ASP A 10 -17.88 11.86 14.27
CA ASP A 10 -16.86 12.87 13.93
C ASP A 10 -15.56 12.27 13.38
N ILE A 11 -15.20 11.05 13.81
CA ILE A 11 -14.00 10.34 13.34
C ILE A 11 -14.29 9.62 12.02
N THR A 12 -15.49 9.10 11.88
CA THR A 12 -15.84 8.17 10.80
C THR A 12 -16.57 8.83 9.63
N GLY A 13 -16.85 10.13 9.72
CA GLY A 13 -17.67 10.88 8.77
C GLY A 13 -19.10 10.35 8.66
N ASP A 14 -19.58 9.65 9.70
CA ASP A 14 -20.82 8.88 9.70
C ASP A 14 -21.00 7.95 8.47
N VAL A 15 -19.91 7.37 7.95
CA VAL A 15 -19.92 6.64 6.66
C VAL A 15 -20.95 5.51 6.54
N LEU A 16 -21.42 4.93 7.66
CA LEU A 16 -22.46 3.89 7.65
C LEU A 16 -23.87 4.41 7.31
N SER A 17 -24.10 5.73 7.30
CA SER A 17 -25.38 6.32 6.86
C SER A 17 -25.40 6.64 5.35
N ASP A 18 -24.25 6.59 4.67
CA ASP A 18 -24.18 6.83 3.22
C ASP A 18 -24.86 5.67 2.46
N PRO A 19 -25.88 5.94 1.61
CA PRO A 19 -26.58 4.91 0.84
C PRO A 19 -25.69 4.14 -0.16
N LYS A 20 -24.50 4.65 -0.48
CA LYS A 20 -23.51 3.97 -1.33
C LYS A 20 -22.74 2.89 -0.57
N VAL A 21 -22.75 2.94 0.76
CA VAL A 21 -22.00 2.02 1.63
C VAL A 21 -22.85 0.80 1.95
N ARG A 22 -22.29 -0.38 1.69
CA ARG A 22 -22.93 -1.67 1.99
C ARG A 22 -22.04 -2.46 2.93
N LEU A 23 -22.39 -2.45 4.22
CA LEU A 23 -21.68 -3.21 5.24
C LEU A 23 -21.99 -4.71 5.11
N ARG A 24 -20.93 -5.52 5.03
CA ARG A 24 -20.99 -6.98 5.10
C ARG A 24 -20.12 -7.43 6.28
N ILE A 25 -20.73 -8.08 7.27
CA ILE A 25 -20.00 -8.72 8.37
C ILE A 25 -19.68 -10.14 7.91
N ASP A 26 -18.41 -10.38 7.61
CA ASP A 26 -17.90 -11.66 7.12
C ASP A 26 -16.37 -11.69 7.27
N ASP A 27 -15.78 -12.86 7.05
CA ASP A 27 -14.35 -12.98 6.80
C ASP A 27 -14.04 -12.47 5.38
N GLY A 28 -13.10 -11.52 5.28
CA GLY A 28 -12.80 -10.83 4.02
C GLY A 28 -12.34 -11.79 2.92
N ARG A 29 -11.49 -12.77 3.26
CA ARG A 29 -11.04 -13.77 2.29
C ARG A 29 -12.16 -14.72 1.90
N ASN A 30 -12.94 -15.23 2.86
CA ASN A 30 -14.06 -16.11 2.58
C ASN A 30 -15.05 -15.44 1.61
N PHE A 31 -15.43 -14.18 1.89
CA PHE A 31 -16.30 -13.43 1.00
C PHE A 31 -15.72 -13.32 -0.42
N MET A 32 -14.43 -12.99 -0.54
CA MET A 32 -13.79 -12.83 -1.85
C MET A 32 -13.70 -14.17 -2.60
N THR A 33 -13.43 -15.28 -1.90
CA THR A 33 -13.40 -16.63 -2.48
C THR A 33 -14.78 -17.06 -2.97
N MET A 34 -15.82 -16.89 -2.15
CA MET A 34 -17.18 -17.40 -2.44
C MET A 34 -18.00 -16.49 -3.36
N SER A 35 -17.60 -15.22 -3.50
CA SER A 35 -18.28 -14.25 -4.36
C SER A 35 -17.75 -14.29 -5.80
N SER A 36 -18.63 -14.16 -6.78
CA SER A 36 -18.24 -13.91 -8.19
C SER A 36 -18.16 -12.42 -8.53
N LYS A 37 -18.44 -11.53 -7.57
CA LYS A 37 -18.41 -10.07 -7.79
C LYS A 37 -17.01 -9.61 -8.17
N LYS A 38 -16.95 -8.72 -9.16
CA LYS A 38 -15.72 -8.04 -9.57
C LYS A 38 -15.73 -6.58 -9.13
N PHE A 39 -14.57 -6.03 -8.84
CA PHE A 39 -14.38 -4.70 -8.30
C PHE A 39 -13.41 -3.88 -9.14
N ASP A 40 -13.64 -2.57 -9.23
CA ASP A 40 -12.69 -1.62 -9.82
C ASP A 40 -11.54 -1.28 -8.85
N MET A 41 -11.80 -1.38 -7.55
CA MET A 41 -10.81 -1.18 -6.50
C MET A 41 -11.07 -2.15 -5.35
N ILE A 42 -10.01 -2.78 -4.86
CA ILE A 42 -9.99 -3.57 -3.63
C ILE A 42 -8.95 -2.93 -2.71
N THR A 43 -9.36 -2.55 -1.51
CA THR A 43 -8.45 -2.11 -0.44
C THR A 43 -8.49 -3.12 0.69
N ALA A 44 -7.32 -3.59 1.11
CA ALA A 44 -7.14 -4.49 2.23
C ALA A 44 -6.33 -3.77 3.32
N ASP A 45 -7.03 -3.44 4.40
CA ASP A 45 -6.47 -2.84 5.61
C ASP A 45 -6.78 -3.74 6.82
N PRO A 46 -6.19 -4.96 6.86
CA PRO A 46 -6.36 -5.84 7.99
C PRO A 46 -5.60 -5.28 9.20
N ILE A 47 -5.83 -5.87 10.37
CA ILE A 47 -4.94 -5.65 11.51
C ILE A 47 -3.53 -6.18 11.19
N HIS A 48 -2.54 -5.87 12.04
CA HIS A 48 -1.15 -6.31 11.89
C HIS A 48 -1.04 -7.85 11.66
N PRO A 49 -0.17 -8.33 10.74
CA PRO A 49 0.00 -9.75 10.41
C PRO A 49 0.49 -10.66 11.55
N ARG A 50 0.82 -10.06 12.70
CA ARG A 50 1.23 -10.78 13.91
C ARG A 50 0.06 -11.28 14.74
N ILE A 51 -1.11 -10.73 14.48
CA ILE A 51 -2.33 -11.12 15.16
C ILE A 51 -2.77 -12.44 14.55
N THR A 52 -3.11 -13.39 15.42
CA THR A 52 -3.50 -14.73 14.99
C THR A 52 -4.64 -14.67 13.97
N GLY A 53 -4.50 -15.44 12.90
CA GLY A 53 -5.46 -15.51 11.81
C GLY A 53 -5.39 -14.31 10.87
N VAL A 54 -4.25 -13.65 10.74
CA VAL A 54 -4.10 -12.49 9.85
C VAL A 54 -2.98 -12.69 8.85
N GLY A 55 -1.96 -13.50 9.17
CA GLY A 55 -0.90 -13.84 8.21
C GLY A 55 -1.43 -14.48 6.93
N TYR A 56 -2.60 -15.13 6.98
CA TYR A 56 -3.25 -15.72 5.81
C TYR A 56 -3.77 -14.66 4.81
N LEU A 57 -4.01 -13.41 5.23
CA LEU A 57 -4.39 -12.29 4.35
C LEU A 57 -3.18 -11.69 3.60
N TYR A 58 -2.03 -12.37 3.67
CA TYR A 58 -0.80 -11.99 2.99
C TYR A 58 -0.22 -13.15 2.18
N THR A 59 -1.00 -14.19 1.87
CA THR A 59 -0.52 -15.37 1.12
C THR A 59 -0.66 -15.20 -0.39
N SER A 60 0.12 -15.96 -1.15
CA SER A 60 -0.02 -16.02 -2.61
C SER A 60 -1.43 -16.44 -3.05
N GLU A 61 -2.06 -17.37 -2.32
CA GLU A 61 -3.42 -17.85 -2.61
C GLU A 61 -4.45 -16.73 -2.41
N TYR A 62 -4.33 -15.97 -1.31
CA TYR A 62 -5.20 -14.81 -1.07
C TYR A 62 -5.04 -13.76 -2.16
N TYR A 63 -3.81 -13.40 -2.54
CA TYR A 63 -3.60 -12.41 -3.60
C TYR A 63 -4.10 -12.90 -4.98
N ASN A 64 -4.04 -14.20 -5.26
CA ASN A 64 -4.63 -14.76 -6.48
C ASN A 64 -6.15 -14.60 -6.48
N VAL A 65 -6.82 -14.84 -5.35
CA VAL A 65 -8.25 -14.56 -5.20
C VAL A 65 -8.54 -13.08 -5.47
N LEU A 66 -7.78 -12.15 -4.89
CA LEU A 66 -7.97 -10.72 -5.15
C LEU A 66 -7.81 -10.37 -6.63
N LYS A 67 -6.75 -10.88 -7.28
CA LYS A 67 -6.48 -10.71 -8.70
C LYS A 67 -7.65 -11.16 -9.56
N GLU A 68 -8.20 -12.33 -9.27
CA GLU A 68 -9.37 -12.83 -9.96
C GLU A 68 -10.59 -11.94 -9.75
N ARG A 69 -10.74 -11.25 -8.63
CA ARG A 69 -11.90 -10.38 -8.36
C ARG A 69 -11.74 -8.95 -8.89
N LEU A 70 -10.66 -8.63 -9.59
CA LEU A 70 -10.52 -7.34 -10.26
C LEU A 70 -11.24 -7.31 -11.61
N ARG A 71 -11.79 -6.14 -11.94
CA ARG A 71 -12.14 -5.78 -13.32
C ARG A 71 -10.88 -5.38 -14.10
N ALA A 72 -10.97 -5.35 -15.42
CA ALA A 72 -9.92 -4.77 -16.26
C ALA A 72 -9.66 -3.31 -15.83
N GLY A 73 -8.39 -2.92 -15.73
CA GLY A 73 -7.98 -1.62 -15.17
C GLY A 73 -8.18 -1.48 -13.65
N GLY A 74 -8.58 -2.54 -12.94
CA GLY A 74 -8.81 -2.51 -11.50
C GLY A 74 -7.52 -2.41 -10.67
N ILE A 75 -7.66 -1.94 -9.44
CA ILE A 75 -6.55 -1.67 -8.51
C ILE A 75 -6.71 -2.49 -7.22
N VAL A 76 -5.62 -3.11 -6.75
CA VAL A 76 -5.51 -3.65 -5.39
C VAL A 76 -4.55 -2.77 -4.61
N THR A 77 -4.93 -2.43 -3.37
CA THR A 77 -4.02 -1.88 -2.37
C THR A 77 -4.04 -2.76 -1.12
N GLN A 78 -2.85 -3.10 -0.63
CA GLN A 78 -2.63 -3.85 0.60
C GLN A 78 -1.80 -3.00 1.56
N TRP A 79 -2.34 -2.77 2.75
CA TRP A 79 -1.57 -2.16 3.84
C TRP A 79 -0.52 -3.14 4.39
N MET A 80 0.69 -2.64 4.63
CA MET A 80 1.79 -3.39 5.23
C MET A 80 2.43 -2.57 6.36
N PRO A 81 2.30 -2.97 7.63
CA PRO A 81 3.05 -2.35 8.71
C PRO A 81 4.53 -2.76 8.63
N LEU A 82 5.43 -1.81 8.89
CA LEU A 82 6.88 -2.08 8.98
C LEU A 82 7.38 -2.08 10.45
N TYR A 83 6.54 -1.63 11.39
CA TYR A 83 6.87 -1.67 12.82
C TYR A 83 6.64 -3.07 13.38
N SER A 84 7.48 -3.54 14.30
CA SER A 84 7.35 -4.89 14.91
C SER A 84 7.27 -6.03 13.87
N VAL A 85 7.96 -5.86 12.75
CA VAL A 85 8.13 -6.85 11.68
C VAL A 85 9.61 -6.87 11.32
N SER A 86 10.21 -8.06 11.20
CA SER A 86 11.61 -8.16 10.78
C SER A 86 11.76 -7.79 9.31
N LYS A 87 12.97 -7.36 8.92
CA LYS A 87 13.29 -7.17 7.50
C LYS A 87 12.95 -8.40 6.66
N ARG A 88 13.23 -9.60 7.17
CA ARG A 88 12.95 -10.83 6.45
C ARG A 88 11.46 -11.07 6.25
N SER A 89 10.64 -10.89 7.28
CA SER A 89 9.19 -11.03 7.18
C SER A 89 8.59 -9.98 6.24
N PHE A 90 9.12 -8.74 6.25
CA PHE A 90 8.76 -7.74 5.25
C PHE A 90 9.10 -8.19 3.82
N ASP A 91 10.32 -8.69 3.59
CA ASP A 91 10.75 -9.17 2.27
C ASP A 91 9.85 -10.31 1.77
N VAL A 92 9.49 -11.25 2.65
CA VAL A 92 8.57 -12.35 2.35
C VAL A 92 7.20 -11.80 1.95
N ALA A 93 6.64 -10.86 2.70
CA ALA A 93 5.35 -10.25 2.38
C ALA A 93 5.37 -9.52 1.02
N LEU A 94 6.39 -8.67 0.79
CA LEU A 94 6.58 -7.92 -0.44
C LEU A 94 6.77 -8.87 -1.64
N ARG A 95 7.55 -9.93 -1.49
CA ARG A 95 7.77 -10.96 -2.52
C ARG A 95 6.49 -11.67 -2.89
N THR A 96 5.73 -12.07 -1.88
CA THR A 96 4.48 -12.83 -2.06
C THR A 96 3.45 -12.00 -2.82
N PHE A 97 3.33 -10.71 -2.50
CA PHE A 97 2.48 -9.81 -3.27
C PHE A 97 2.99 -9.65 -4.71
N PHE A 98 4.28 -9.36 -4.87
CA PHE A 98 4.89 -9.05 -6.16
C PHE A 98 4.90 -10.26 -7.12
N SER A 99 4.98 -11.49 -6.61
CA SER A 99 4.94 -12.71 -7.43
C SER A 99 3.58 -12.92 -8.12
N VAL A 100 2.49 -12.53 -7.45
CA VAL A 100 1.13 -12.62 -8.00
C VAL A 100 0.77 -11.37 -8.83
N MET A 101 1.29 -10.22 -8.41
CA MET A 101 0.98 -8.88 -8.93
C MET A 101 2.26 -8.18 -9.42
N PRO A 102 2.82 -8.55 -10.58
CA PRO A 102 4.12 -8.04 -11.04
C PRO A 102 4.08 -6.56 -11.47
N ASN A 103 2.90 -6.01 -11.75
CA ASN A 103 2.68 -4.59 -12.02
C ASN A 103 2.41 -3.81 -10.72
N ALA A 104 3.24 -4.04 -9.70
CA ALA A 104 3.10 -3.38 -8.41
C ALA A 104 3.99 -2.16 -8.28
N SER A 105 3.60 -1.31 -7.35
CA SER A 105 4.35 -0.19 -6.82
C SER A 105 4.32 -0.25 -5.30
N PHE A 106 5.36 0.29 -4.67
CA PHE A 106 5.48 0.36 -3.22
C PHE A 106 5.48 1.82 -2.78
N TRP A 107 4.52 2.16 -1.94
CA TRP A 107 4.36 3.50 -1.38
C TRP A 107 4.68 3.48 0.09
N TYR A 108 5.25 4.57 0.60
CA TYR A 108 5.73 4.63 1.98
C TYR A 108 5.32 5.92 2.69
N VAL A 109 4.82 5.76 3.92
CA VAL A 109 4.56 6.84 4.86
C VAL A 109 4.85 6.35 6.28
N ARG A 110 5.89 6.91 6.90
CA ARG A 110 6.15 6.84 8.35
C ARG A 110 5.98 5.46 8.97
N GLY A 111 6.73 4.48 8.48
CA GLY A 111 6.68 3.09 8.98
C GLY A 111 5.48 2.26 8.49
N HIS A 112 4.72 2.79 7.54
CA HIS A 112 3.66 2.08 6.84
C HIS A 112 3.96 2.02 5.34
N GLY A 113 3.75 0.84 4.78
CA GLY A 113 3.82 0.57 3.35
C GLY A 113 2.42 0.38 2.77
N LEU A 114 2.23 0.80 1.52
CA LEU A 114 1.10 0.38 0.69
C LEU A 114 1.64 -0.36 -0.53
N LEU A 115 1.24 -1.63 -0.69
CA LEU A 115 1.50 -2.41 -1.89
C LEU A 115 0.34 -2.14 -2.85
N ILE A 116 0.60 -1.42 -3.95
CA ILE A 116 -0.44 -1.05 -4.91
C ILE A 116 -0.14 -1.75 -6.22
N SER A 117 -1.11 -2.48 -6.78
CA SER A 117 -0.99 -3.06 -8.11
C SER A 117 -2.23 -2.81 -8.96
N THR A 118 -1.98 -2.63 -10.26
CA THR A 118 -2.98 -2.56 -11.31
C THR A 118 -3.01 -3.86 -12.10
N ALA A 119 -4.17 -4.21 -12.67
CA ALA A 119 -4.26 -5.35 -13.58
C ALA A 119 -3.31 -5.19 -14.79
N ASP A 120 -3.19 -3.96 -15.28
CA ASP A 120 -2.31 -3.56 -16.38
C ASP A 120 -1.04 -2.86 -15.88
N GLU A 121 -0.21 -2.34 -16.78
CA GLU A 121 0.98 -1.57 -16.41
C GLU A 121 0.61 -0.32 -15.58
N PHE A 122 1.30 -0.13 -14.45
CA PHE A 122 1.06 1.01 -13.58
C PHE A 122 1.47 2.33 -14.25
N ARG A 123 0.48 3.17 -14.56
CA ARG A 123 0.65 4.50 -15.13
C ARG A 123 -0.23 5.51 -14.40
N VAL A 124 0.25 6.74 -14.30
CA VAL A 124 -0.45 7.87 -13.70
C VAL A 124 -0.69 8.92 -14.79
N ASP A 125 -1.95 9.12 -15.15
CA ASP A 125 -2.36 10.29 -15.90
C ASP A 125 -2.34 11.52 -14.98
N TYR A 126 -1.33 12.38 -15.16
CA TYR A 126 -1.14 13.52 -14.29
C TYR A 126 -2.28 14.54 -14.40
N ALA A 127 -2.79 14.79 -15.61
CA ALA A 127 -3.88 15.74 -15.80
C ALA A 127 -5.15 15.26 -15.08
N ASN A 128 -5.46 13.97 -15.18
CA ASN A 128 -6.57 13.38 -14.45
C ASN A 128 -6.35 13.36 -12.94
N LEU A 129 -5.13 13.05 -12.48
CA LEU A 129 -4.77 13.10 -11.06
C LEU A 129 -4.96 14.51 -10.49
N ALA A 130 -4.44 15.53 -11.18
CA ALA A 130 -4.51 16.92 -10.74
C ALA A 130 -5.96 17.43 -10.68
N ASP A 131 -6.79 17.08 -11.67
CA ASP A 131 -8.21 17.40 -11.68
C ASP A 131 -8.95 16.77 -10.48
N ARG A 132 -8.77 15.45 -10.27
CA ARG A 132 -9.39 14.74 -9.13
C ARG A 132 -8.91 15.24 -7.77
N PHE A 133 -7.62 15.55 -7.65
CA PHE A 133 -7.03 16.08 -6.42
C PHE A 133 -7.66 17.43 -6.04
N ASN A 134 -8.01 18.26 -7.02
CA ASN A 134 -8.61 19.57 -6.79
C ASN A 134 -10.09 19.53 -6.41
N HIS A 135 -10.76 18.36 -6.48
CA HIS A 135 -12.10 18.19 -5.95
C HIS A 135 -12.10 18.55 -4.45
N PRO A 136 -13.00 19.43 -3.96
CA PRO A 136 -12.92 19.98 -2.61
C PRO A 136 -12.75 18.93 -1.51
N ALA A 137 -13.59 17.90 -1.52
CA ALA A 137 -13.51 16.82 -0.53
C ALA A 137 -12.17 16.07 -0.55
N VAL A 138 -11.56 15.87 -1.72
CA VAL A 138 -10.26 15.18 -1.85
C VAL A 138 -9.13 16.08 -1.38
N ARG A 139 -9.15 17.35 -1.80
CA ARG A 139 -8.14 18.33 -1.40
C ARG A 139 -8.15 18.56 0.11
N ASP A 140 -9.33 18.65 0.71
CA ASP A 140 -9.47 18.92 2.15
C ASP A 140 -9.02 17.69 2.97
N ASP A 141 -9.37 16.47 2.53
CA ASP A 141 -8.92 15.21 3.13
C ASP A 141 -7.38 15.04 3.03
N MET A 142 -6.81 15.20 1.84
CA MET A 142 -5.35 15.16 1.63
C MET A 142 -4.63 16.27 2.42
N GLY A 143 -5.22 17.46 2.47
CA GLY A 143 -4.70 18.59 3.24
C GLY A 143 -4.66 18.32 4.74
N SER A 144 -5.62 17.55 5.27
CA SER A 144 -5.66 17.16 6.70
C SER A 144 -4.46 16.32 7.13
N ILE A 145 -3.86 15.57 6.19
CA ILE A 145 -2.64 14.77 6.39
C ILE A 145 -1.39 15.43 5.82
N GLY A 146 -1.46 16.73 5.49
CA GLY A 146 -0.32 17.52 5.05
C GLY A 146 0.09 17.37 3.58
N ILE A 147 -0.68 16.66 2.77
CA ILE A 147 -0.47 16.54 1.31
C ILE A 147 -1.27 17.64 0.62
N LYS A 148 -0.58 18.67 0.11
CA LYS A 148 -1.21 19.89 -0.42
C LYS A 148 -1.23 19.94 -1.93
N ARG A 149 -0.45 19.10 -2.60
CA ARG A 149 -0.31 19.09 -4.07
C ARG A 149 -0.24 17.67 -4.63
N PRO A 150 -0.71 17.43 -5.87
CA PRO A 150 -0.58 16.14 -6.53
C PRO A 150 0.86 15.61 -6.58
N GLU A 151 1.83 16.50 -6.76
CA GLU A 151 3.25 16.13 -6.79
C GLU A 151 3.76 15.61 -5.43
N GLU A 152 3.21 16.11 -4.32
CA GLU A 152 3.55 15.65 -2.96
C GLU A 152 3.02 14.24 -2.73
N LEU A 153 1.80 13.95 -3.20
CA LEU A 153 1.25 12.59 -3.18
C LEU A 153 2.16 11.63 -3.94
N LEU A 154 2.58 11.98 -5.16
CA LEU A 154 3.51 11.19 -5.96
C LEU A 154 4.90 11.06 -5.31
N GLY A 155 5.26 11.96 -4.39
CA GLY A 155 6.48 11.85 -3.59
C GLY A 155 6.49 10.61 -2.69
N HIS A 156 5.32 10.08 -2.30
CA HIS A 156 5.19 8.88 -1.47
C HIS A 156 5.37 7.57 -2.24
N LEU A 157 5.37 7.59 -3.58
CA LEU A 157 5.75 6.44 -4.40
C LEU A 157 7.26 6.18 -4.24
N LEU A 158 7.61 5.15 -3.48
CA LEU A 158 8.99 4.82 -3.14
C LEU A 158 9.65 3.98 -4.24
N MET A 159 8.96 2.95 -4.72
CA MET A 159 9.49 2.04 -5.76
C MET A 159 8.42 1.66 -6.79
N ASP A 160 8.82 1.59 -8.06
CA ASP A 160 8.06 0.90 -9.10
C ASP A 160 8.44 -0.58 -9.20
N SER A 161 7.80 -1.29 -10.13
CA SER A 161 8.03 -2.73 -10.34
C SER A 161 9.47 -3.10 -10.68
N GLU A 162 10.22 -2.23 -11.38
CA GLU A 162 11.62 -2.48 -11.73
C GLU A 162 12.51 -2.38 -10.49
N HIS A 163 12.27 -1.40 -9.64
CA HIS A 163 13.03 -1.19 -8.42
C HIS A 163 12.66 -2.20 -7.32
N ILE A 164 11.39 -2.61 -7.22
CA ILE A 164 10.98 -3.73 -6.36
C ILE A 164 11.70 -5.01 -6.79
N ARG A 165 11.70 -5.32 -8.09
CA ARG A 165 12.40 -6.51 -8.62
C ARG A 165 13.89 -6.48 -8.29
N LYS A 166 14.53 -5.33 -8.49
CA LYS A 166 15.95 -5.14 -8.15
C LYS A 166 16.20 -5.38 -6.67
N TYR A 167 15.45 -4.73 -5.79
CA TYR A 167 15.55 -4.90 -4.34
C TYR A 167 15.43 -6.38 -3.91
N LEU A 168 14.40 -7.06 -4.39
CA LEU A 168 14.13 -8.44 -4.02
C LEU A 168 15.21 -9.42 -4.53
N SER A 169 15.85 -9.11 -5.66
CA SER A 169 16.90 -9.95 -6.25
C SER A 169 18.22 -9.98 -5.47
N GLU A 170 18.48 -8.99 -4.60
CA GLU A 170 19.77 -8.90 -3.88
C GLU A 170 19.90 -9.90 -2.73
N SER A 171 18.78 -10.29 -2.13
CA SER A 171 18.78 -11.23 -1.00
C SER A 171 19.10 -12.67 -1.41
N GLY A 172 18.85 -13.05 -2.67
CA GLY A 172 18.83 -14.44 -3.12
C GLY A 172 17.75 -15.32 -2.47
N ASP A 173 16.94 -14.78 -1.55
CA ASP A 173 15.85 -15.49 -0.89
C ASP A 173 14.62 -15.56 -1.82
N SER A 174 14.01 -16.74 -1.90
CA SER A 174 12.81 -17.01 -2.69
C SER A 174 11.59 -17.35 -1.83
N LEU A 175 11.74 -17.30 -0.50
CA LEU A 175 10.67 -17.62 0.43
C LEU A 175 9.48 -16.66 0.24
N MET A 176 8.31 -17.26 0.12
CA MET A 176 7.01 -16.59 0.06
C MET A 176 6.13 -17.07 1.20
N ASN A 177 5.15 -16.28 1.58
CA ASN A 177 4.09 -16.66 2.50
C ASN A 177 3.01 -17.39 1.69
N THR A 178 2.77 -18.66 2.00
CA THR A 178 1.75 -19.49 1.36
C THR A 178 0.82 -20.03 2.43
N ASP A 179 -0.37 -20.49 2.03
CA ASP A 179 -1.26 -21.18 2.97
C ASP A 179 -0.60 -22.40 3.63
N ASP A 180 0.26 -23.11 2.89
CA ASP A 180 0.92 -24.34 3.37
C ASP A 180 2.02 -24.08 4.40
N ASN A 181 2.69 -22.92 4.33
CA ASN A 181 3.78 -22.59 5.26
C ASN A 181 3.39 -21.59 6.34
N ALA A 182 2.36 -20.78 6.10
CA ALA A 182 1.88 -19.69 6.95
C ALA A 182 3.03 -18.89 7.60
N TYR A 183 4.07 -18.58 6.82
CA TYR A 183 5.32 -18.04 7.33
C TYR A 183 5.11 -16.83 8.23
N LEU A 184 4.33 -15.83 7.78
CA LEU A 184 4.12 -14.60 8.53
C LEU A 184 3.39 -14.84 9.86
N GLU A 185 2.43 -15.77 9.87
CA GLU A 185 1.66 -16.16 11.06
C GLU A 185 2.58 -16.75 12.14
N TYR A 186 3.54 -17.58 11.75
CA TYR A 186 4.42 -18.27 12.69
C TYR A 186 5.69 -17.50 13.09
N HIS A 187 6.02 -16.40 12.40
CA HIS A 187 7.25 -15.63 12.66
C HIS A 187 6.99 -14.26 13.26
N THR A 188 6.07 -13.48 12.67
CA THR A 188 5.84 -12.09 13.10
C THR A 188 5.40 -11.91 14.56
N PRO A 189 4.74 -12.87 15.26
CA PRO A 189 4.47 -12.74 16.70
C PRO A 189 5.73 -12.56 17.56
N PHE A 190 6.87 -13.12 17.13
CA PHE A 190 8.15 -13.10 17.85
C PHE A 190 9.03 -11.89 17.51
N GLU A 191 8.62 -11.06 16.57
CA GLU A 191 9.41 -9.95 16.00
C GLU A 191 9.09 -8.59 16.65
N PHE A 192 8.56 -8.61 17.88
CA PHE A 192 8.00 -7.41 18.53
C PHE A 192 9.01 -6.28 18.79
N LEU A 193 10.29 -6.64 18.91
CA LEU A 193 11.41 -5.72 19.13
C LEU A 193 12.04 -5.22 17.82
N GLU A 194 11.60 -5.75 16.68
CA GLU A 194 12.13 -5.35 15.38
C GLU A 194 11.79 -3.89 15.09
N LYS A 195 12.79 -3.19 14.55
CA LYS A 195 12.75 -1.76 14.30
C LYS A 195 12.42 -1.47 12.85
N THR A 196 11.50 -0.54 12.63
CA THR A 196 11.12 -0.03 11.31
C THR A 196 12.34 0.43 10.51
N GLU A 197 13.31 1.04 11.18
CA GLU A 197 14.56 1.55 10.59
C GLU A 197 15.31 0.46 9.82
N SER A 198 15.36 -0.78 10.32
CA SER A 198 16.07 -1.88 9.68
C SER A 198 15.48 -2.25 8.30
N ILE A 199 14.17 -2.08 8.12
CA ILE A 199 13.51 -2.24 6.82
C ILE A 199 13.78 -1.01 5.94
N VAL A 200 13.58 0.19 6.49
CA VAL A 200 13.66 1.45 5.74
C VAL A 200 15.08 1.70 5.20
N GLU A 201 16.12 1.48 6.01
CA GLU A 201 17.52 1.59 5.60
C GLU A 201 17.86 0.65 4.45
N ALA A 202 17.26 -0.55 4.42
CA ALA A 202 17.44 -1.49 3.33
C ALA A 202 16.68 -1.09 2.05
N LEU A 203 15.55 -0.39 2.16
CA LEU A 203 14.75 0.03 1.00
C LEU A 203 15.34 1.27 0.30
N LEU A 204 15.88 2.22 1.06
CA LEU A 204 16.29 3.53 0.55
C LEU A 204 17.35 3.53 -0.57
N PRO A 205 18.31 2.59 -0.63
CA PRO A 205 19.22 2.46 -1.76
C PRO A 205 18.54 2.05 -3.08
N HIS A 206 17.36 1.43 -2.99
CA HIS A 206 16.57 0.96 -4.15
C HIS A 206 15.39 1.87 -4.47
N ALA A 207 15.11 2.87 -3.63
CA ALA A 207 14.04 3.85 -3.84
C ALA A 207 14.18 4.55 -5.21
N GLY A 208 13.23 4.32 -6.10
CA GLY A 208 13.38 4.60 -7.51
C GLY A 208 12.13 4.28 -8.32
N TRP A 209 11.85 5.11 -9.31
CA TRP A 209 10.86 4.78 -10.32
C TRP A 209 11.10 5.58 -11.60
N ASN A 210 10.72 5.01 -12.74
CA ASN A 210 10.89 5.63 -14.04
C ASN A 210 9.77 6.67 -14.30
N ILE A 211 10.08 7.95 -14.05
CA ILE A 211 9.11 9.05 -14.19
C ILE A 211 8.59 9.21 -15.62
N GLU A 212 9.40 8.92 -16.64
CA GLU A 212 8.99 9.02 -18.04
C GLU A 212 8.00 7.93 -18.42
N LYS A 213 8.16 6.74 -17.83
CA LYS A 213 7.29 5.58 -18.07
C LYS A 213 5.98 5.66 -17.28
N ILE A 214 6.05 6.07 -16.01
CA ILE A 214 4.90 6.09 -15.10
C ILE A 214 4.03 7.31 -15.33
N LEU A 215 4.62 8.50 -15.53
CA LEU A 215 3.87 9.74 -15.58
C LEU A 215 3.52 10.12 -17.04
N VAL A 216 2.24 9.98 -17.38
CA VAL A 216 1.70 10.33 -18.70
C VAL A 216 0.84 11.60 -18.61
N ASN A 217 0.59 12.25 -19.75
CA ASN A 217 -0.21 13.49 -19.84
C ASN A 217 0.29 14.61 -18.88
N ALA A 218 1.58 14.62 -18.59
CA ALA A 218 2.23 15.63 -17.76
C ALA A 218 2.63 16.84 -18.62
N GLY A 219 2.05 18.00 -18.30
CA GLY A 219 2.41 19.28 -18.91
C GLY A 219 3.85 19.73 -18.59
N PRO A 220 4.31 20.83 -19.22
CA PRO A 220 5.65 21.36 -19.00
C PRO A 220 5.97 21.62 -17.51
N GLY A 221 7.16 21.21 -17.07
CA GLY A 221 7.65 21.39 -15.71
C GLY A 221 7.00 20.52 -14.63
N VAL A 222 5.99 19.70 -14.96
CA VAL A 222 5.37 18.78 -13.98
C VAL A 222 6.39 17.76 -13.46
N ARG A 223 7.17 17.14 -14.35
CA ARG A 223 8.16 16.12 -13.99
C ARG A 223 9.24 16.67 -13.06
N ASP A 224 9.64 17.93 -13.24
CA ASP A 224 10.60 18.60 -12.36
C ASP A 224 10.01 18.81 -10.96
N ARG A 225 8.75 19.26 -10.87
CA ARG A 225 8.06 19.43 -9.58
C ARG A 225 7.86 18.10 -8.85
N VAL A 226 7.49 17.03 -9.56
CA VAL A 226 7.40 15.68 -9.00
C VAL A 226 8.76 15.20 -8.51
N SER A 227 9.83 15.43 -9.28
CA SER A 227 11.20 15.06 -8.88
C SER A 227 11.66 15.83 -7.64
N ALA A 228 11.32 17.12 -7.55
CA ALA A 228 11.58 17.95 -6.37
C ALA A 228 10.81 17.43 -5.14
N ALA A 229 9.50 17.17 -5.27
CA ALA A 229 8.66 16.63 -4.20
C ALA A 229 9.17 15.27 -3.71
N ARG A 230 9.57 14.39 -4.62
CA ARG A 230 10.18 13.09 -4.30
C ARG A 230 11.50 13.25 -3.54
N SER A 231 12.35 14.20 -3.94
CA SER A 231 13.61 14.49 -3.25
C SER A 231 13.39 14.99 -1.83
N GLN A 232 12.42 15.90 -1.66
CA GLN A 232 12.00 16.39 -0.33
C GLN A 232 11.44 15.26 0.52
N ARG A 233 10.55 14.43 -0.04
CA ARG A 233 9.95 13.31 0.68
C ARG A 233 11.02 12.29 1.12
N ARG A 234 11.94 11.92 0.23
CA ARG A 234 13.04 10.98 0.51
C ARG A 234 13.92 11.47 1.66
N ALA A 235 14.21 12.77 1.74
CA ALA A 235 14.99 13.36 2.83
C ALA A 235 14.30 13.26 4.21
N ARG A 236 12.99 13.00 4.25
CA ARG A 236 12.18 12.92 5.49
C ARG A 236 11.91 11.49 5.97
N ILE A 237 12.13 10.48 5.13
CA ILE A 237 11.78 9.06 5.41
C ILE A 237 12.42 8.52 6.69
N LEU A 238 13.70 8.80 6.94
CA LEU A 238 14.39 8.37 8.18
C LEU A 238 14.10 9.33 9.35
N PRO A 239 14.23 10.66 9.20
CA PRO A 239 13.94 11.59 10.31
C PRO A 239 12.55 11.42 10.94
N GLU A 240 11.51 11.21 10.13
CA GLU A 240 10.12 11.12 10.60
C GLU A 240 9.83 9.93 11.52
N LEU A 241 10.69 8.90 11.54
CA LEU A 241 10.54 7.73 12.42
C LEU A 241 10.79 8.09 13.89
N SER A 242 11.59 9.13 14.14
CA SER A 242 11.90 9.60 15.50
C SER A 242 11.04 10.78 15.95
N GLU A 243 10.17 11.29 15.07
CA GLU A 243 9.31 12.43 15.36
C GLU A 243 8.03 12.00 16.12
N PRO A 244 7.49 12.83 17.02
CA PRO A 244 6.23 12.54 17.73
C PRO A 244 5.04 12.43 16.77
N ILE A 245 4.09 11.53 17.05
CA ILE A 245 2.82 11.49 16.32
C ILE A 245 1.96 12.64 16.84
N HIS A 246 1.69 13.62 15.97
CA HIS A 246 0.81 14.77 16.25
C HIS A 246 -0.60 14.47 15.76
#